data_AF-A0A6A6YPS2-F1
#
_entry.id   AF-A0A6A6YPS2-F1
#
_cell.length_a   1.000
_cell.length_b   1.000
_cell.length_c   1.000
_cell.angle_alpha   90.00
_cell.angle_beta   90.00
_cell.angle_gamma   90.00
#
_symmetry.space_group_name_H-M   'P 1'
#
loop_
_entity.id
_entity.type
_entity.pdbx_description
1 polymer ?
#
loop_
_entity_poly.entity_id
_entity_poly.type
_entity_poly.pdbx_seq_one_letter_code
_entity_poly.pdbx_strand_id
1 'polypeptide(L)'
;MSVDSVNRQFVQKKKYFPGIGSDEKMHPLSRLAANISGKDCVNQISEVYEYCCIRTASGHPGNEIWLYGFSRGAYVVRAVAGLLHHLRALTSAGTPAFKSDFAGGLRRYKDLQRRSAQGAGQAHEYLAEKTRPAPIIRFIGVFDTVKAVNDHFLYDISFNDSIQHFRQSHALSEGRKDLSPECLSSELNRAIPCDRSLIQAKFLGAHLDVGESAAKDGLSLYPLQ
;
A
#
# COMPACT_ATOMS: atom_id res chain seq x y z
N MET A 1 -8.69 -3.09 27.12
CA MET A 1 -9.30 -3.20 25.79
C MET A 1 -9.68 -1.80 25.35
N SER A 2 -9.37 -1.43 24.11
CA SER A 2 -9.75 -0.12 23.57
C SER A 2 -11.19 -0.19 23.06
N VAL A 3 -11.93 0.90 23.19
CA VAL A 3 -13.29 1.06 22.67
C VAL A 3 -13.29 2.17 21.63
N ASP A 4 -14.01 1.95 20.53
CA ASP A 4 -14.19 2.99 19.50
C ASP A 4 -15.27 4.02 19.92
N SER A 5 -15.52 5.00 19.06
CA SER A 5 -16.52 6.06 19.31
C SER A 5 -17.97 5.54 19.42
N VAL A 6 -18.22 4.28 19.06
CA VAL A 6 -19.52 3.61 19.20
C VAL A 6 -19.47 2.46 20.22
N ASN A 7 -18.47 2.49 21.12
CA ASN A 7 -18.28 1.58 22.24
C ASN A 7 -18.03 0.11 21.86
N ARG A 8 -17.58 -0.16 20.63
CA ARG A 8 -17.14 -1.51 20.21
C ARG A 8 -15.74 -1.76 20.72
N GLN A 9 -15.55 -2.90 21.37
CA GLN A 9 -14.23 -3.33 21.82
C GLN A 9 -13.39 -3.76 20.62
N PHE A 10 -12.14 -3.31 20.56
CA PHE A 10 -11.21 -3.71 19.52
C PHE A 10 -9.82 -4.02 20.09
N VAL A 11 -9.06 -4.80 19.31
CA VAL A 11 -7.67 -5.13 19.58
C VAL A 11 -6.82 -4.58 18.44
N GLN A 12 -6.00 -3.58 18.73
CA GLN A 12 -5.05 -3.05 17.76
C GLN A 12 -3.77 -3.88 17.74
N LYS A 13 -3.37 -4.34 16.56
CA LYS A 13 -2.08 -5.01 16.33
C LYS A 13 -1.26 -4.14 15.39
N LYS A 14 -0.04 -3.78 15.81
CA LYS A 14 0.90 -2.97 15.02
C LYS A 14 2.07 -3.82 14.52
N LYS A 15 2.55 -3.55 13.31
CA LYS A 15 3.75 -4.14 12.72
C LYS A 15 4.46 -3.08 11.89
N TYR A 16 5.76 -2.97 12.10
CA TYR A 16 6.64 -2.13 11.30
C TYR A 16 7.44 -3.02 10.35
N PHE A 17 7.56 -2.58 9.09
CA PHE A 17 8.41 -3.20 8.08
C PHE A 17 9.52 -2.19 7.75
N PRO A 18 10.80 -2.58 7.86
CA PRO A 18 11.91 -1.67 7.62
C PRO A 18 11.91 -1.19 6.16
N GLY A 19 12.39 0.04 5.94
CA GLY A 19 12.51 0.59 4.59
C GLY A 19 13.39 -0.28 3.69
N ILE A 20 12.98 -0.46 2.43
CA ILE A 20 13.77 -1.24 1.48
C ILE A 20 15.15 -0.59 1.32
N GLY A 21 16.22 -1.40 1.29
CA GLY A 21 17.59 -0.90 1.17
C GLY A 21 18.15 -0.29 2.46
N SER A 22 17.57 -0.62 3.62
CA SER A 22 18.08 -0.24 4.94
C SER A 22 19.34 -1.04 5.31
N ASP A 23 20.45 -0.82 4.61
CA ASP A 23 21.77 -1.16 5.15
C ASP A 23 22.21 -0.02 6.07
N GLU A 24 22.41 -0.32 7.36
CA GLU A 24 22.67 0.69 8.40
C GLU A 24 23.93 1.52 8.12
N LYS A 25 24.83 1.03 7.28
CA LYS A 25 26.12 1.66 6.97
C LYS A 25 26.06 2.78 5.92
N MET A 26 24.92 3.06 5.29
CA MET A 26 24.81 4.02 4.19
C MET A 26 24.10 5.33 4.57
N HIS A 27 24.51 6.46 3.99
CA HIS A 27 23.90 7.79 4.25
C HIS A 27 22.44 7.85 3.74
N PRO A 28 21.48 8.49 4.44
CA PRO A 28 20.04 8.49 4.09
C PRO A 28 19.73 8.92 2.65
N LEU A 29 20.42 9.94 2.15
CA LEU A 29 20.28 10.41 0.76
C LEU A 29 20.77 9.38 -0.27
N SER A 30 21.83 8.63 0.04
CA SER A 30 22.37 7.57 -0.80
C SER A 30 21.49 6.31 -0.75
N ARG A 31 20.81 6.04 0.36
CA ARG A 31 19.80 4.95 0.47
C ARG A 31 18.62 5.19 -0.47
N LEU A 32 18.18 6.44 -0.59
CA LEU A 32 17.07 6.82 -1.47
C LEU A 32 17.45 6.74 -2.96
N ALA A 33 18.65 7.20 -3.30
CA ALA A 33 19.19 7.14 -4.66
C ALA A 33 19.76 5.78 -5.07
N ALA A 34 19.96 4.86 -4.12
CA ALA A 34 20.40 3.50 -4.44
C ALA A 34 19.36 2.83 -5.35
N ASN A 35 19.85 2.20 -6.42
CA ASN A 35 19.08 1.35 -7.34
C ASN A 35 18.59 0.10 -6.58
N ILE A 36 17.59 0.30 -5.72
CA ILE A 36 16.91 -0.78 -5.04
C ILE A 36 16.31 -1.68 -6.11
N SER A 37 16.69 -2.95 -6.09
CA SER A 37 16.19 -3.92 -7.04
C SER A 37 14.67 -4.02 -6.90
N GLY A 38 13.92 -3.94 -8.00
CA GLY A 38 12.47 -4.13 -7.98
C GLY A 38 12.04 -5.44 -7.31
N LYS A 39 12.95 -6.42 -7.26
CA LYS A 39 12.79 -7.68 -6.53
C LYS A 39 12.57 -7.50 -5.02
N ASP A 40 13.27 -6.58 -4.37
CA ASP A 40 13.15 -6.35 -2.93
C ASP A 40 11.80 -5.72 -2.58
N CYS A 41 11.33 -4.81 -3.44
CA CYS A 41 10.00 -4.25 -3.32
C CYS A 41 8.90 -5.30 -3.50
N VAL A 42 9.03 -6.19 -4.50
CA VAL A 42 8.07 -7.29 -4.73
C VAL A 42 8.03 -8.24 -3.53
N ASN A 43 9.19 -8.57 -2.95
CA ASN A 43 9.26 -9.40 -1.75
C ASN A 43 8.54 -8.74 -0.57
N GLN A 44 8.77 -7.43 -0.34
CA GLN A 44 8.11 -6.71 0.74
C GLN A 44 6.60 -6.58 0.53
N ILE A 45 6.14 -6.35 -0.72
CA ILE A 45 4.70 -6.37 -1.04
C ILE A 45 4.10 -7.74 -0.68
N SER A 46 4.74 -8.83 -1.08
CA SER A 46 4.29 -10.19 -0.74
C SER A 46 4.21 -10.40 0.78
N GLU A 47 5.23 -9.96 1.53
CA GLU A 47 5.30 -10.12 2.98
C GLU A 47 4.20 -9.32 3.71
N VAL A 48 4.02 -8.05 3.33
CA VAL A 48 3.00 -7.17 3.92
C VAL A 48 1.60 -7.68 3.57
N TYR A 49 1.38 -8.13 2.34
CA TYR A 49 0.11 -8.72 1.92
C TYR A 49 -0.20 -10.01 2.71
N GLU A 50 0.78 -10.91 2.87
CA GLU A 50 0.63 -12.12 3.68
C GLU A 50 0.25 -11.79 5.11
N TYR A 51 0.95 -10.83 5.71
CA TYR A 51 0.69 -10.38 7.07
C TYR A 51 -0.75 -9.87 7.22
N CYS A 52 -1.22 -9.06 6.27
CA CYS A 52 -2.61 -8.58 6.23
C CYS A 52 -3.61 -9.74 6.16
N CYS A 53 -3.34 -10.73 5.30
CA CYS A 53 -4.18 -11.92 5.17
C CYS A 53 -4.22 -12.75 6.46
N ILE A 54 -3.09 -12.95 7.13
CA ILE A 54 -3.04 -13.69 8.42
C ILE A 54 -3.83 -12.94 9.50
N ARG A 55 -3.59 -11.64 9.64
CA ARG A 55 -4.17 -10.86 10.75
C ARG A 55 -5.66 -10.65 10.65
N THR A 56 -6.18 -10.66 9.43
CA THR A 56 -7.60 -10.45 9.20
C THR A 56 -8.37 -11.77 8.99
N ALA A 57 -7.71 -12.93 9.17
CA ALA A 57 -8.30 -14.26 8.99
C ALA A 57 -9.22 -14.69 10.13
N SER A 58 -9.16 -14.04 11.29
CA SER A 58 -10.09 -14.33 12.38
C SER A 58 -11.52 -14.07 11.89
N GLY A 59 -12.44 -15.00 12.11
CA GLY A 59 -13.83 -14.95 11.63
C GLY A 59 -14.70 -13.85 12.24
N HIS A 60 -14.10 -12.80 12.80
CA HIS A 60 -14.81 -11.63 13.28
C HIS A 60 -15.12 -10.73 12.09
N PRO A 61 -16.41 -10.53 11.76
CA PRO A 61 -16.78 -9.53 10.76
C PRO A 61 -16.29 -8.15 11.21
N GLY A 62 -15.72 -7.38 10.29
CA GLY A 62 -15.27 -6.01 10.57
C GLY A 62 -13.79 -5.83 10.93
N ASN A 63 -12.91 -6.78 10.59
CA ASN A 63 -11.47 -6.54 10.65
C ASN A 63 -11.07 -5.39 9.71
N GLU A 64 -10.34 -4.42 10.26
CA GLU A 64 -9.88 -3.23 9.54
C GLU A 64 -8.36 -3.22 9.38
N ILE A 65 -7.91 -2.65 8.27
CA ILE A 65 -6.49 -2.40 8.00
C ILE A 65 -6.27 -0.89 7.88
N TRP A 66 -5.20 -0.46 8.55
CA TRP A 66 -4.66 0.89 8.49
C TRP A 66 -3.23 0.80 7.98
N LEU A 67 -2.95 1.48 6.87
CA LEU A 67 -1.66 1.42 6.21
C LEU A 67 -0.99 2.78 6.21
N TYR A 68 0.31 2.78 6.52
CA TYR A 68 1.15 3.97 6.47
C TYR A 68 2.42 3.65 5.72
N GLY A 69 2.89 4.57 4.89
CA GLY A 69 4.13 4.37 4.17
C GLY A 69 4.77 5.67 3.73
N PHE A 70 6.10 5.67 3.67
CA PHE A 70 6.91 6.75 3.13
C PHE A 70 7.69 6.26 1.92
N SER A 71 7.83 7.09 0.87
CA SER A 71 8.69 6.82 -0.28
C SER A 71 8.31 5.50 -0.98
N ARG A 72 9.25 4.55 -1.08
CA ARG A 72 8.99 3.20 -1.58
C ARG A 72 8.08 2.38 -0.66
N GLY A 73 8.11 2.62 0.65
CA GLY A 73 7.15 2.03 1.58
C GLY A 73 5.72 2.50 1.31
N ALA A 74 5.53 3.75 0.88
CA ALA A 74 4.24 4.24 0.41
C ALA A 74 3.75 3.47 -0.83
N TYR A 75 4.67 3.17 -1.76
CA TYR A 75 4.35 2.36 -2.93
C TYR A 75 3.95 0.94 -2.52
N VAL A 76 4.68 0.31 -1.60
CA VAL A 76 4.38 -1.03 -1.06
C VAL A 76 2.95 -1.08 -0.49
N VAL A 77 2.59 -0.15 0.40
CA VAL A 77 1.26 -0.20 1.04
C VAL A 77 0.12 0.08 0.05
N ARG A 78 0.34 0.95 -0.94
CA ARG A 78 -0.64 1.17 -2.01
C ARG A 78 -0.80 -0.07 -2.88
N ALA A 79 0.29 -0.73 -3.25
CA ALA A 79 0.27 -1.98 -4.00
C ALA A 79 -0.45 -3.10 -3.24
N VAL A 80 -0.21 -3.22 -1.93
CA VAL A 80 -0.93 -4.18 -1.07
C VAL A 80 -2.42 -3.89 -1.04
N ALA A 81 -2.84 -2.63 -0.96
CA ALA A 81 -4.24 -2.25 -1.02
C ALA A 81 -4.89 -2.64 -2.36
N GLY A 82 -4.19 -2.44 -3.49
CA GLY A 82 -4.63 -2.92 -4.80
C GLY A 82 -4.74 -4.44 -4.86
N LEU A 83 -3.76 -5.18 -4.34
CA LEU A 83 -3.82 -6.63 -4.29
C LEU A 83 -4.99 -7.13 -3.45
N LEU A 84 -5.23 -6.55 -2.28
CA LEU A 84 -6.39 -6.91 -1.46
C LEU A 84 -7.72 -6.62 -2.17
N HIS A 85 -7.80 -5.51 -2.92
CA HIS A 85 -8.97 -5.18 -3.71
C HIS A 85 -9.24 -6.21 -4.82
N HIS A 86 -8.21 -6.56 -5.60
CA HIS A 86 -8.36 -7.40 -6.79
C HIS A 86 -8.25 -8.91 -6.53
N LEU A 87 -7.32 -9.32 -5.67
CA LEU A 87 -7.05 -10.73 -5.33
C LEU A 87 -7.75 -11.19 -4.06
N ARG A 88 -8.38 -10.29 -3.30
CA ARG A 88 -8.99 -10.57 -2.00
C ARG A 88 -7.92 -11.05 -0.99
N ALA A 89 -8.29 -11.77 0.07
CA ALA A 89 -7.33 -12.29 1.05
C ALA A 89 -7.08 -13.78 0.83
N LEU A 90 -5.82 -14.18 0.60
CA LEU A 90 -5.46 -15.59 0.41
C LEU A 90 -5.66 -16.39 1.70
N THR A 91 -6.31 -17.55 1.59
CA THR A 91 -6.53 -18.48 2.72
C THR A 91 -5.27 -19.26 3.08
N SER A 92 -4.33 -19.40 2.14
CA SER A 92 -3.04 -20.06 2.36
C SER A 92 -2.01 -19.19 3.08
N ALA A 93 -2.32 -17.96 3.44
CA ALA A 93 -1.42 -17.07 4.17
C ALA A 93 -0.96 -17.69 5.50
N GLY A 94 0.35 -17.70 5.76
CA GLY A 94 0.96 -18.38 6.91
C GLY A 94 1.18 -19.89 6.71
N THR A 95 0.89 -20.43 5.52
CA THR A 95 1.16 -21.83 5.18
C THR A 95 2.25 -21.94 4.09
N PRO A 96 2.90 -23.10 3.92
CA PRO A 96 3.87 -23.31 2.85
C PRO A 96 3.33 -23.05 1.43
N ALA A 97 2.01 -23.16 1.24
CA ALA A 97 1.34 -22.92 -0.04
C ALA A 97 1.20 -21.44 -0.40
N PHE A 98 1.45 -20.51 0.53
CA PHE A 98 1.25 -19.07 0.28
C PHE A 98 2.02 -18.57 -0.95
N LYS A 99 3.29 -18.95 -1.10
CA LYS A 99 4.14 -18.43 -2.19
C LYS A 99 3.65 -18.85 -3.57
N SER A 100 3.24 -20.11 -3.72
CA SER A 100 2.72 -20.63 -5.00
C SER A 100 1.36 -20.01 -5.32
N ASP A 101 0.50 -19.86 -4.31
CA ASP A 101 -0.81 -19.23 -4.47
C ASP A 101 -0.68 -17.74 -4.79
N PHE A 102 0.20 -17.01 -4.11
CA PHE A 102 0.48 -15.61 -4.38
C PHE A 102 0.99 -15.39 -5.80
N ALA A 103 1.93 -16.22 -6.27
CA ALA A 103 2.42 -16.17 -7.65
C ALA A 103 1.29 -16.46 -8.66
N GLY A 104 0.44 -17.46 -8.37
CA GLY A 104 -0.72 -17.80 -9.18
C GLY A 104 -1.78 -16.69 -9.20
N GLY A 105 -1.95 -15.97 -8.10
CA GLY A 105 -2.83 -14.82 -7.97
C GLY A 105 -2.31 -13.63 -8.77
N LEU A 106 -1.02 -13.30 -8.63
CA LEU A 106 -0.37 -12.25 -9.42
C LEU A 106 -0.50 -12.47 -10.93
N ARG A 107 -0.41 -13.73 -11.40
CA ARG A 107 -0.60 -14.04 -12.83
C ARG A 107 -2.02 -13.67 -13.29
N ARG A 108 -3.03 -14.04 -12.49
CA ARG A 108 -4.45 -13.73 -12.77
C ARG A 108 -4.73 -12.24 -12.68
N TYR A 109 -4.17 -11.56 -11.68
CA TYR A 109 -4.23 -10.11 -11.57
C TYR A 109 -3.73 -9.44 -12.85
N LYS A 110 -2.58 -9.87 -13.39
CA LYS A 110 -2.07 -9.34 -14.66
C LYS A 110 -3.01 -9.62 -15.83
N ASP A 111 -3.63 -10.79 -15.87
CA ASP A 111 -4.58 -11.14 -16.92
C ASP A 111 -5.87 -10.29 -16.83
N LEU A 112 -6.36 -10.02 -15.63
CA LEU A 112 -7.51 -9.14 -15.37
C LEU A 112 -7.21 -7.69 -15.79
N GLN A 113 -6.03 -7.18 -15.46
CA GLN A 113 -5.60 -5.85 -15.90
C GLN A 113 -5.49 -5.73 -17.44
N ARG A 114 -5.26 -6.84 -18.14
CA ARG A 114 -5.15 -6.89 -19.61
C ARG A 114 -6.47 -7.15 -20.34
N ARG A 115 -7.50 -7.68 -19.68
CA ARG A 115 -8.74 -8.14 -20.31
C ARG A 115 -9.95 -7.50 -19.67
N SER A 116 -10.70 -6.66 -20.40
CA SER A 116 -11.87 -5.98 -19.83
C SER A 116 -13.17 -6.78 -19.82
N ALA A 117 -13.27 -8.01 -20.39
CA ALA A 117 -14.56 -8.73 -20.37
C ALA A 117 -14.57 -10.27 -20.53
N GLN A 118 -13.50 -10.95 -20.96
CA GLN A 118 -13.61 -12.35 -21.44
C GLN A 118 -13.05 -13.47 -20.52
N GLY A 119 -12.65 -13.15 -19.28
CA GLY A 119 -12.01 -14.12 -18.37
C GLY A 119 -12.71 -14.35 -17.02
N ALA A 120 -13.92 -13.80 -16.83
CA ALA A 120 -14.53 -13.67 -15.51
C ALA A 120 -14.79 -15.01 -14.79
N GLY A 121 -15.14 -16.08 -15.51
CA GLY A 121 -15.49 -17.38 -14.90
C GLY A 121 -14.33 -18.04 -14.13
N GLN A 122 -13.16 -18.20 -14.77
CA GLN A 122 -11.99 -18.84 -14.14
C GLN A 122 -11.36 -17.97 -13.05
N ALA A 123 -11.45 -16.64 -13.19
CA ALA A 123 -11.01 -15.73 -12.14
C ALA A 123 -11.90 -15.84 -10.91
N HIS A 124 -13.22 -15.92 -11.09
CA HIS A 124 -14.18 -16.08 -10.01
C HIS A 124 -13.98 -17.40 -9.25
N GLU A 125 -13.78 -18.51 -9.96
CA GLU A 125 -13.52 -19.83 -9.37
C GLU A 125 -12.23 -19.85 -8.53
N TYR A 126 -11.12 -19.33 -9.08
CA TYR A 126 -9.88 -19.19 -8.33
C TYR A 126 -10.05 -18.34 -7.06
N LEU A 127 -10.75 -17.21 -7.17
CA LEU A 127 -11.03 -16.34 -6.03
C LEU A 127 -11.92 -17.06 -5.01
N ALA A 128 -12.93 -17.83 -5.43
CA ALA A 128 -13.82 -18.53 -4.52
C ALA A 128 -13.10 -19.63 -3.72
N GLU A 129 -12.19 -20.38 -4.34
CA GLU A 129 -11.51 -21.51 -3.69
C GLU A 129 -10.34 -21.10 -2.79
N LYS A 130 -9.54 -20.11 -3.24
CA LYS A 130 -8.25 -19.79 -2.60
C LYS A 130 -8.26 -18.50 -1.80
N THR A 131 -9.40 -17.81 -1.76
CA THR A 131 -9.51 -16.52 -1.09
C THR A 131 -10.74 -16.47 -0.20
N ARG A 132 -10.67 -15.57 0.78
CA ARG A 132 -11.80 -15.12 1.58
C ARG A 132 -12.05 -13.63 1.29
N PRO A 133 -13.17 -13.05 1.73
CA PRO A 133 -13.41 -11.61 1.58
C PRO A 133 -12.22 -10.79 2.06
N ALA A 134 -11.86 -9.78 1.26
CA ALA A 134 -10.85 -8.82 1.65
C ALA A 134 -11.30 -8.06 2.92
N PRO A 135 -10.36 -7.72 3.80
CA PRO A 135 -10.62 -6.85 4.93
C PRO A 135 -10.95 -5.42 4.48
N ILE A 136 -11.56 -4.65 5.37
CA ILE A 136 -11.86 -3.23 5.13
C ILE A 136 -10.56 -2.44 5.24
N ILE A 137 -10.18 -1.70 4.19
CA ILE A 137 -9.04 -0.79 4.25
C ILE A 137 -9.57 0.56 4.72
N ARG A 138 -9.53 0.78 6.03
CA ARG A 138 -10.10 1.97 6.67
C ARG A 138 -9.31 3.22 6.31
N PHE A 139 -7.98 3.12 6.27
CA PHE A 139 -7.12 4.26 6.04
C PHE A 139 -5.82 3.90 5.34
N ILE A 140 -5.38 4.77 4.42
CA ILE A 140 -4.03 4.79 3.86
C ILE A 140 -3.46 6.20 3.99
N GLY A 141 -2.37 6.33 4.73
CA GLY A 141 -1.58 7.56 4.84
C GLY A 141 -0.22 7.39 4.20
N VAL A 142 0.05 8.11 3.12
CA VAL A 142 1.29 7.99 2.37
C VAL A 142 2.03 9.29 2.22
N PHE A 143 3.35 9.22 2.39
CA PHE A 143 4.26 10.34 2.27
C PHE A 143 5.13 10.15 1.03
N ASP A 144 5.04 11.12 0.11
CA ASP A 144 5.87 11.28 -1.08
C ASP A 144 6.16 9.97 -1.82
N THR A 145 5.10 9.31 -2.31
CA THR A 145 5.21 7.98 -2.93
C THR A 145 6.13 7.96 -4.14
N VAL A 146 7.16 7.12 -4.12
CA VAL A 146 8.07 6.90 -5.26
C VAL A 146 7.91 5.47 -5.77
N LYS A 147 7.69 5.32 -7.08
CA LYS A 147 7.59 4.01 -7.74
C LYS A 147 8.92 3.25 -7.68
N ALA A 148 8.83 1.93 -7.62
CA ALA A 148 10.02 1.10 -7.76
C ALA A 148 10.44 1.08 -9.25
N VAL A 149 11.73 1.31 -9.50
CA VAL A 149 12.32 1.54 -10.85
C VAL A 149 12.08 0.40 -11.87
N ASN A 150 11.51 -0.74 -11.46
CA ASN A 150 11.31 -1.88 -12.35
C ASN A 150 10.04 -2.71 -12.02
N ASP A 151 8.97 -2.05 -11.55
CA ASP A 151 7.72 -2.75 -11.21
C ASP A 151 6.81 -3.07 -12.40
N HIS A 152 7.16 -2.66 -13.64
CA HIS A 152 6.37 -2.80 -14.87
C HIS A 152 4.88 -2.44 -14.73
N PHE A 153 4.51 -1.50 -13.85
CA PHE A 153 3.12 -1.14 -13.53
C PHE A 153 2.28 -2.34 -13.07
N LEU A 154 2.91 -3.31 -12.41
CA LEU A 154 2.27 -4.57 -12.01
C LEU A 154 1.31 -4.44 -10.85
N TYR A 155 1.19 -3.28 -10.20
CA TYR A 155 0.35 -3.12 -9.02
C TYR A 155 -0.52 -1.88 -9.18
N ASP A 156 -1.81 -2.06 -8.92
CA ASP A 156 -2.76 -0.96 -8.82
C ASP A 156 -2.48 -0.21 -7.52
N ILE A 157 -2.04 1.03 -7.67
CA ILE A 157 -1.74 1.95 -6.58
C ILE A 157 -2.76 3.11 -6.50
N SER A 158 -3.89 2.98 -7.19
CA SER A 158 -4.97 3.97 -7.23
C SER A 158 -5.81 4.00 -5.95
N PHE A 159 -6.70 4.98 -5.85
CA PHE A 159 -7.73 5.05 -4.82
C PHE A 159 -8.92 4.14 -5.18
N ASN A 160 -8.72 2.82 -5.08
CA ASN A 160 -9.75 1.82 -5.39
C ASN A 160 -10.90 1.79 -4.38
N ASP A 161 -12.00 1.11 -4.74
CA ASP A 161 -13.25 1.11 -3.98
C ASP A 161 -13.19 0.41 -2.62
N SER A 162 -12.14 -0.36 -2.34
CA SER A 162 -11.94 -0.97 -1.03
C SER A 162 -11.27 -0.01 -0.03
N ILE A 163 -10.75 1.14 -0.48
CA ILE A 163 -10.10 2.13 0.37
C ILE A 163 -11.12 3.18 0.80
N GLN A 164 -11.30 3.33 2.11
CA GLN A 164 -12.23 4.30 2.64
C GLN A 164 -11.65 5.71 2.73
N HIS A 165 -10.51 5.87 3.41
CA HIS A 165 -9.85 7.16 3.54
C HIS A 165 -8.41 7.07 3.03
N PHE A 166 -8.05 7.97 2.11
CA PHE A 166 -6.70 8.07 1.55
C PHE A 166 -6.16 9.48 1.77
N ARG A 167 -4.94 9.56 2.30
CA ARG A 167 -4.20 10.80 2.52
C ARG A 167 -2.83 10.66 1.87
N GLN A 168 -2.48 11.61 1.03
CA GLN A 168 -1.18 11.65 0.39
C GLN A 168 -0.54 13.03 0.51
N SER A 169 0.71 13.05 0.97
CA SER A 169 1.56 14.24 0.92
C SER A 169 2.58 14.13 -0.21
N HIS A 170 2.89 15.27 -0.84
CA HIS A 170 3.91 15.39 -1.89
C HIS A 170 4.93 16.48 -1.53
N ALA A 171 6.20 16.21 -1.79
CA ALA A 171 7.27 17.20 -1.73
C ALA A 171 7.23 18.10 -2.97
N LEU A 172 7.15 19.41 -2.76
CA LEU A 172 7.03 20.39 -3.85
C LEU A 172 8.38 20.72 -4.50
N SER A 173 9.48 20.52 -3.77
CA SER A 173 10.83 20.95 -4.16
C SER A 173 11.79 19.78 -4.41
N GLU A 174 11.30 18.57 -4.66
CA GLU A 174 12.14 17.44 -5.05
C GLU A 174 12.47 17.51 -6.55
N GLY A 175 13.75 17.74 -6.87
CA GLY A 175 14.24 17.89 -8.25
C GLY A 175 14.84 16.61 -8.86
N ARG A 176 15.03 15.54 -8.08
CA ARG A 176 15.62 14.30 -8.58
C ARG A 176 14.58 13.46 -9.31
N LYS A 177 14.84 13.16 -10.58
CA LYS A 177 13.92 12.39 -11.45
C LYS A 177 13.54 11.03 -10.86
N ASP A 178 14.48 10.33 -10.23
CA ASP A 178 14.27 9.01 -9.64
C ASP A 178 13.37 9.02 -8.39
N LEU A 179 13.09 10.21 -7.83
CA LEU A 179 12.19 10.42 -6.71
C LEU A 179 10.95 11.21 -7.10
N SER A 180 10.61 11.26 -8.40
CA SER A 180 9.39 11.91 -8.86
C SER A 180 8.18 11.24 -8.20
N PRO A 181 7.34 11.98 -7.46
CA PRO A 181 6.25 11.37 -6.72
C PRO A 181 5.11 10.95 -7.65
N GLU A 182 4.48 9.82 -7.32
CA GLU A 182 3.29 9.35 -8.01
C GLU A 182 2.08 10.22 -7.61
N CYS A 183 1.45 10.86 -8.59
CA CYS A 183 0.27 11.71 -8.40
C CYS A 183 -1.03 11.01 -8.81
N LEU A 184 -2.07 11.12 -8.00
CA LEU A 184 -3.41 10.55 -8.28
C LEU A 184 -4.33 11.56 -8.99
N SER A 185 -3.83 12.23 -10.03
CA SER A 185 -4.54 13.34 -10.69
C SER A 185 -5.90 12.96 -11.30
N SER A 186 -6.04 11.74 -11.81
CA SER A 186 -7.30 11.23 -12.40
C SER A 186 -8.39 10.97 -11.35
N GLU A 187 -8.01 10.57 -10.14
CA GLU A 187 -8.96 10.21 -9.07
C GLU A 187 -9.57 11.42 -8.37
N LEU A 188 -8.86 12.55 -8.35
CA LEU A 188 -9.32 13.80 -7.72
C LEU A 188 -10.55 14.41 -8.41
N ASN A 189 -10.79 14.07 -9.68
CA ASN A 189 -11.92 14.59 -10.46
C ASN A 189 -13.16 13.69 -10.41
N ARG A 190 -13.10 12.55 -9.71
CA ARG A 190 -14.23 11.63 -9.59
C ARG A 190 -15.11 12.03 -8.42
N ALA A 191 -16.42 11.83 -8.56
CA ALA A 191 -17.33 11.94 -7.43
C ALA A 191 -17.01 10.85 -6.41
N ILE A 192 -16.66 11.25 -5.19
CA ILE A 192 -16.35 10.34 -4.09
C ILE A 192 -17.59 10.22 -3.20
N PRO A 193 -18.07 8.99 -2.90
CA PRO A 193 -19.15 8.79 -1.93
C PRO A 193 -18.87 9.48 -0.58
N CYS A 194 -19.93 9.92 0.11
CA CYS A 194 -19.80 10.75 1.32
C CYS A 194 -19.10 10.06 2.51
N ASP A 195 -19.06 8.73 2.53
CA ASP A 195 -18.41 7.91 3.54
C ASP A 195 -16.93 7.60 3.23
N ARG A 196 -16.43 8.09 2.08
CA ARG A 196 -15.06 7.94 1.60
C ARG A 196 -14.40 9.29 1.39
N SER A 197 -13.07 9.34 1.40
CA SER A 197 -12.35 10.60 1.20
C SER A 197 -10.95 10.39 0.63
N LEU A 198 -10.58 11.21 -0.34
CA LEU A 198 -9.23 11.33 -0.90
C LEU A 198 -8.74 12.76 -0.67
N ILE A 199 -7.61 12.91 0.01
CA ILE A 199 -6.94 14.21 0.14
C ILE A 199 -5.50 14.06 -0.31
N GLN A 200 -5.08 14.94 -1.21
CA GLN A 200 -3.71 15.08 -1.65
C GLN A 200 -3.24 16.50 -1.35
N ALA A 201 -2.18 16.63 -0.56
CA ALA A 201 -1.62 17.91 -0.16
C ALA A 201 -0.15 18.01 -0.60
N LYS A 202 0.27 19.20 -1.02
CA LYS A 202 1.66 19.46 -1.38
C LYS A 202 2.30 20.31 -0.28
N PHE A 203 3.49 19.91 0.14
CA PHE A 203 4.23 20.58 1.20
C PHE A 203 5.56 21.09 0.66
N LEU A 204 5.98 22.25 1.13
CA LEU A 204 7.28 22.81 0.80
C LEU A 204 8.39 21.92 1.37
N GLY A 205 9.43 21.67 0.57
CA GLY A 205 10.54 20.79 0.94
C GLY A 205 10.82 19.73 -0.13
N ALA A 206 11.94 19.03 0.05
CA ALA A 206 12.34 17.88 -0.74
C ALA A 206 11.78 16.57 -0.14
N HIS A 207 12.06 15.43 -0.79
CA HIS A 207 11.50 14.13 -0.43
C HIS A 207 11.65 13.75 1.06
N LEU A 208 12.82 14.03 1.64
CA LEU A 208 13.11 13.76 3.07
C LEU A 208 12.44 14.75 4.03
N ASP A 209 12.06 15.93 3.57
CA ASP A 209 11.42 16.95 4.41
C ASP A 209 9.95 16.64 4.66
N VAL A 210 9.32 15.81 3.82
CA VAL A 210 7.90 15.44 3.93
C VAL A 210 7.68 14.18 4.79
N GLY A 211 8.59 13.22 4.73
CA GLY A 211 8.40 11.89 5.32
C GLY A 211 9.45 11.46 6.33
N GLU A 212 10.24 12.41 6.86
CA GLU A 212 11.16 12.27 8.01
C GLU A 212 12.66 12.04 7.65
N SER A 213 13.53 12.60 8.50
CA SER A 213 15.01 12.51 8.57
C SER A 213 15.85 13.67 8.01
N ALA A 214 15.30 14.88 7.86
CA ALA A 214 16.14 16.07 7.78
C ALA A 214 16.65 16.44 9.18
N ALA A 215 17.88 16.96 9.31
CA ALA A 215 18.46 17.36 10.60
C ALA A 215 17.69 18.48 11.34
N LYS A 216 16.65 19.04 10.71
CA LYS A 216 15.72 20.02 11.27
C LYS A 216 14.30 19.60 10.91
N ASP A 217 13.51 19.20 11.91
CA ASP A 217 12.17 18.62 11.73
C ASP A 217 11.07 19.64 11.35
N GLY A 218 11.38 20.92 11.21
CA GLY A 218 10.36 21.97 11.08
C GLY A 218 9.37 21.81 9.92
N LEU A 219 9.79 21.16 8.82
CA LEU A 219 8.94 20.97 7.63
C LEU A 219 8.15 19.66 7.64
N SER A 220 8.66 18.61 8.31
CA SER A 220 7.98 17.30 8.40
C SER A 220 6.84 17.29 9.40
N LEU A 221 6.79 18.27 10.33
CA LEU A 221 5.72 18.39 11.31
C LEU A 221 4.35 18.69 10.69
N TYR A 222 4.27 19.45 9.60
CA TYR A 222 2.99 19.81 8.97
C TYR A 222 2.28 18.62 8.31
N PRO A 223 2.96 17.74 7.55
CA PRO A 223 2.37 16.49 7.05
C PRO A 223 1.93 15.50 8.14
N LEU A 224 2.53 15.58 9.34
CA LEU A 224 2.29 14.63 10.44
C LEU A 224 1.10 15.00 11.35
N GLN A 225 0.65 16.26 11.31
CA GLN A 225 -0.53 16.77 12.05
C GLN A 225 -1.85 16.34 11.42
#